data_AF-A0A9E8AY79-F1
#
_entry.id   AF-A0A9E8AY79-F1
#
_cell.length_a   1.000
_cell.length_b   1.000
_cell.length_c   1.000
_cell.angle_alpha   90.00
_cell.angle_beta   90.00
_cell.angle_gamma   90.00
#
_symmetry.space_group_name_H-M   'P 1'
#
loop_
_entity.id
_entity.type
_entity.pdbx_description
1 polymer ?
#
loop_
_entity_poly.entity_id
_entity_poly.type
_entity_poly.pdbx_seq_one_letter_code
_entity_poly.pdbx_strand_id
1 'polypeptide(L)'
;MDSARLFAMRPLLVGLVPVLLTVFVGLTTVGLKPFKTEKELVSYYLQVREPGDSPLLYLDDLPFSARYYSRGTAMEISEDDWKELRQRDGVRRFYVAVPEDWSDREIAVLSSSADKVLRNRRYQLLAIETPVRKLQSASSADGALLNDS
;
A
#
# COMPACT_ATOMS: atom_id res chain seq x y z
N MET A 1 -61.37 0.91 28.55
CA MET A 1 -59.94 1.24 28.30
C MET A 1 -59.33 -0.02 27.75
N ASP A 2 -59.37 -0.13 26.42
CA ASP A 2 -59.61 -1.42 25.77
C ASP A 2 -58.30 -2.12 25.43
N SER A 3 -58.04 -3.20 26.16
CA SER A 3 -56.93 -4.15 26.03
C SER A 3 -56.85 -4.86 24.67
N ALA A 4 -57.83 -4.66 23.79
CA ALA A 4 -57.89 -5.22 22.44
C ALA A 4 -56.84 -4.64 21.48
N ARG A 5 -56.40 -3.38 21.68
CA ARG A 5 -55.39 -2.75 20.81
C ARG A 5 -53.97 -3.29 21.01
N LEU A 6 -53.68 -3.82 22.20
CA LEU A 6 -52.37 -4.42 22.50
C LEU A 6 -52.21 -5.83 21.91
N PHE A 7 -53.31 -6.57 21.71
CA PHE A 7 -53.26 -7.92 21.13
C PHE A 7 -53.09 -7.90 19.60
N ALA A 8 -53.66 -6.90 18.92
CA ALA A 8 -53.56 -6.75 17.47
C ALA A 8 -52.15 -6.32 16.99
N MET A 9 -51.34 -5.69 17.86
CA MET A 9 -49.97 -5.27 17.50
C MET A 9 -48.89 -6.33 17.75
N ARG A 10 -49.20 -7.39 18.52
CA ARG A 10 -48.28 -8.49 18.80
C ARG A 10 -47.86 -9.28 17.55
N PRO A 11 -48.76 -9.70 16.63
CA PRO A 11 -48.34 -10.41 15.42
C PRO A 11 -47.54 -9.50 14.47
N LEU A 12 -47.81 -8.18 14.48
CA LEU A 12 -47.06 -7.20 13.69
C LEU A 12 -45.60 -7.09 14.18
N LEU A 13 -45.39 -7.02 15.49
CA LEU A 13 -44.07 -7.03 16.12
C LEU A 13 -43.33 -8.36 15.89
N VAL A 14 -44.03 -9.49 16.01
CA VAL A 14 -43.44 -10.83 15.79
C VAL A 14 -43.04 -11.03 14.33
N GLY A 15 -43.80 -10.50 13.37
CA GLY A 15 -43.43 -10.52 11.94
C GLY A 15 -42.30 -9.58 11.58
N LEU A 16 -42.14 -8.47 12.30
CA LEU A 16 -41.10 -7.47 12.03
C LEU A 16 -39.69 -7.99 12.35
N VAL A 17 -39.55 -8.76 13.44
CA VAL A 17 -38.26 -9.30 13.90
C VAL A 17 -37.55 -10.16 12.85
N PRO A 18 -38.16 -11.21 12.26
CA PRO A 18 -37.49 -12.01 11.24
C PRO A 18 -37.22 -11.22 9.96
N VAL A 19 -38.05 -10.22 9.63
CA VAL A 19 -37.80 -9.33 8.48
C VAL A 19 -36.57 -8.46 8.72
N LEU A 20 -36.47 -7.80 9.88
CA LEU A 20 -35.31 -7.01 10.26
C LEU A 20 -34.03 -7.85 10.33
N LEU A 21 -34.11 -9.08 10.85
CA LEU A 21 -32.98 -9.99 10.93
C LEU A 21 -32.53 -10.44 9.53
N THR A 22 -33.47 -10.73 8.62
CA THR A 22 -33.18 -11.06 7.22
C THR A 22 -32.53 -9.88 6.50
N VAL A 23 -33.03 -8.66 6.69
CA VAL A 23 -32.42 -7.44 6.15
C VAL A 23 -31.03 -7.22 6.72
N PHE A 24 -30.84 -7.38 8.03
CA PHE A 24 -29.54 -7.22 8.68
C PHE A 24 -28.51 -8.23 8.17
N VAL A 25 -28.86 -9.50 8.04
CA VAL A 25 -28.00 -10.54 7.45
C VAL A 25 -27.71 -10.25 5.98
N GLY A 26 -28.70 -9.78 5.22
CA GLY A 26 -28.49 -9.29 3.86
C GLY A 26 -27.47 -8.14 3.80
N LEU A 27 -27.59 -7.15 4.69
CA LEU A 27 -26.64 -6.02 4.74
C LEU A 27 -25.24 -6.44 5.19
N THR A 28 -25.09 -7.39 6.11
CA THR A 28 -23.77 -7.85 6.56
C THR A 28 -23.06 -8.70 5.51
N THR A 29 -23.80 -9.45 4.69
CA THR A 29 -23.22 -10.22 3.56
C THR A 29 -22.77 -9.35 2.40
N VAL A 30 -23.33 -8.14 2.23
CA VAL A 30 -22.83 -7.16 1.24
C VAL A 30 -21.42 -6.67 1.59
N GLY A 31 -20.92 -6.99 2.79
CA GLY A 31 -19.54 -6.77 3.18
C GLY A 31 -19.29 -5.29 3.41
N LEU A 32 -19.18 -4.90 4.68
CA LEU A 32 -18.41 -3.72 5.02
C LEU A 32 -17.00 -3.99 4.48
N LYS A 33 -16.66 -3.47 3.30
CA LYS A 33 -15.30 -3.53 2.75
C LYS A 33 -14.41 -3.07 3.89
N PRO A 34 -13.57 -3.96 4.47
CA PRO A 34 -12.69 -3.53 5.54
C PRO A 34 -11.87 -2.40 4.96
N PHE A 35 -12.00 -1.22 5.57
CA PHE A 35 -11.27 -0.06 5.11
C PHE A 35 -9.79 -0.44 5.20
N LYS A 36 -9.13 -0.50 4.06
CA LYS A 36 -7.70 -0.78 4.01
C LYS A 36 -7.02 0.28 4.87
N THR A 37 -6.34 -0.17 5.93
CA THR A 37 -5.70 0.70 6.93
C THR A 37 -4.20 0.74 6.68
N GLU A 38 -3.50 1.68 7.31
CA GLU A 38 -2.03 1.74 7.28
C GLU A 38 -1.41 0.44 7.80
N LYS A 39 -2.09 -0.27 8.73
CA LYS A 39 -1.69 -1.60 9.18
C LYS A 39 -1.62 -2.60 8.03
N GLU A 40 -2.62 -2.62 7.15
CA GLU A 40 -2.66 -3.53 6.01
C GLU A 40 -1.56 -3.20 5.00
N LEU A 41 -1.31 -1.91 4.74
CA LEU A 41 -0.23 -1.45 3.87
C LEU A 41 1.14 -1.90 4.38
N VAL A 42 1.41 -1.67 5.67
CA VAL A 42 2.66 -2.12 6.30
C VAL A 42 2.74 -3.65 6.30
N SER A 43 1.65 -4.36 6.61
CA SER A 43 1.64 -5.83 6.66
C SER A 43 1.92 -6.43 5.29
N TYR A 44 1.31 -5.88 4.23
CA TYR A 44 1.56 -6.26 2.86
C TYR A 44 3.03 -6.04 2.48
N TYR A 45 3.57 -4.85 2.75
CA TYR A 45 4.99 -4.56 2.52
C TYR A 45 5.91 -5.57 3.22
N LEU A 46 5.66 -5.86 4.50
CA LEU A 46 6.47 -6.81 5.27
C LEU A 46 6.41 -8.24 4.71
N GLN A 47 5.33 -8.60 4.02
CA GLN A 47 5.14 -9.91 3.40
C GLN A 47 5.82 -10.02 2.03
N VAL A 48 5.82 -8.95 1.23
CA VAL A 48 6.34 -8.98 -0.15
C VAL A 48 7.77 -8.51 -0.31
N ARG A 49 8.32 -7.80 0.70
CA ARG A 49 9.71 -7.32 0.64
C ARG A 49 10.68 -8.50 0.60
N GLU A 50 11.74 -8.37 -0.19
CA GLU A 50 12.84 -9.33 -0.19
C GLU A 50 14.20 -8.61 0.06
N PRO A 51 15.28 -9.37 0.31
CA PRO A 51 16.60 -8.78 0.51
C PRO A 51 17.04 -7.94 -0.69
N GLY A 52 17.49 -6.71 -0.41
CA GLY A 52 17.88 -5.74 -1.43
C GLY A 52 16.78 -4.73 -1.81
N ASP A 53 15.57 -4.89 -1.28
CA ASP A 53 14.51 -3.88 -1.40
C ASP A 53 14.69 -2.75 -0.37
N SER A 54 14.12 -1.58 -0.67
CA SER A 54 14.14 -0.43 0.23
C SER A 54 13.28 -0.69 1.49
N PRO A 55 13.55 0.04 2.60
CA PRO A 55 12.53 0.24 3.63
C PRO A 55 11.26 0.83 3.02
N LEU A 56 10.14 0.73 3.74
CA LEU A 56 8.89 1.39 3.33
C LEU A 56 9.04 2.90 3.49
N LEU A 57 8.98 3.63 2.38
CA LEU A 57 9.16 5.08 2.32
C LEU A 57 7.79 5.75 2.26
N TYR A 58 7.57 6.78 3.08
CA TYR A 58 6.40 7.65 3.03
C TYR A 58 6.84 9.01 2.51
N LEU A 59 6.15 9.50 1.48
CA LEU A 59 6.43 10.82 0.95
C LEU A 59 5.75 11.88 1.82
N ASP A 60 6.55 12.81 2.34
CA ASP A 60 6.21 14.00 3.14
C ASP A 60 5.53 13.79 4.51
N ASP A 61 4.76 12.72 4.71
CA ASP A 61 4.09 12.43 6.00
C ASP A 61 4.24 10.95 6.37
N LEU A 62 5.01 10.65 7.43
CA LEU A 62 5.02 9.33 8.06
C LEU A 62 4.00 9.27 9.20
N PRO A 63 2.82 8.65 9.00
CA PRO A 63 1.80 8.59 10.03
C PRO A 63 2.26 7.73 11.21
N PHE A 64 1.81 8.09 12.42
CA PHE A 64 2.13 7.36 13.65
C PHE A 64 1.82 5.86 13.55
N SER A 65 0.68 5.50 12.95
CA SER A 65 0.27 4.10 12.76
C SER A 65 1.27 3.33 11.90
N ALA A 66 1.79 3.94 10.83
CA ALA A 66 2.81 3.32 10.00
C ALA A 66 4.08 3.06 10.81
N ARG A 67 4.56 4.05 11.57
CA ARG A 67 5.74 3.92 12.43
C ARG A 67 5.57 2.81 13.47
N TYR A 68 4.40 2.72 14.08
CA TYR A 68 4.06 1.70 15.07
C TYR A 68 4.06 0.29 14.44
N TYR A 69 3.31 0.09 13.35
CA TYR A 69 3.18 -1.23 12.72
C TYR A 69 4.44 -1.67 11.98
N SER A 70 5.25 -0.73 11.49
CA SER A 70 6.54 -1.02 10.87
C SER A 70 7.63 -1.31 11.89
N ARG A 71 7.32 -1.20 13.20
CA ARG A 71 8.30 -1.27 14.30
C ARG A 71 9.47 -0.30 14.08
N GLY A 72 9.17 0.91 13.61
CA GLY A 72 10.17 1.96 13.33
C GLY A 72 10.97 1.79 12.04
N THR A 73 10.70 0.77 11.21
CA THR A 73 11.43 0.57 9.95
C THR A 73 10.93 1.42 8.76
N ALA A 74 9.73 1.98 8.84
CA ALA A 74 9.22 2.91 7.84
C ALA A 74 9.91 4.27 8.00
N MET A 75 10.23 4.90 6.88
CA MET A 75 10.95 6.19 6.83
C MET A 75 10.11 7.24 6.13
N GLU A 76 10.18 8.46 6.63
CA GLU A 76 9.69 9.65 5.93
C GLU A 76 10.77 10.12 4.97
N ILE A 77 10.38 10.50 3.76
CA ILE A 77 11.26 11.10 2.77
C ILE A 77 10.58 12.32 2.15
N SER A 78 11.33 13.37 1.85
CA SER A 78 10.85 14.47 1.02
C SER A 78 10.98 14.15 -0.47
N GLU A 79 10.34 14.95 -1.32
CA GLU A 79 10.54 14.86 -2.77
C GLU A 79 12.00 15.07 -3.20
N ASP A 80 12.76 15.91 -2.49
CA ASP A 80 14.16 16.16 -2.81
C ASP A 80 15.04 14.98 -2.38
N ASP A 81 14.79 14.41 -1.19
CA ASP A 81 15.44 13.17 -0.76
C ASP A 81 15.15 12.03 -1.73
N TRP A 82 13.93 11.95 -2.28
CA TRP A 82 13.57 10.95 -3.28
C TRP A 82 14.43 11.04 -4.55
N LYS A 83 14.74 12.26 -5.03
CA LYS A 83 15.59 12.46 -6.22
C LYS A 83 17.01 11.97 -5.97
N GLU A 84 17.54 12.18 -4.77
CA GLU A 84 18.86 11.68 -4.37
C GLU A 84 18.86 10.16 -4.17
N LEU A 85 17.82 9.62 -3.51
CA LEU A 85 17.70 8.19 -3.21
C LEU A 85 17.63 7.36 -4.48
N ARG A 86 16.92 7.84 -5.51
CA ARG A 86 16.84 7.19 -6.83
C ARG A 86 18.18 7.11 -7.56
N GLN A 87 19.12 7.99 -7.25
CA GLN A 87 20.45 7.98 -7.86
C GLN A 87 21.41 7.03 -7.13
N ARG A 88 21.04 6.54 -5.94
CA ARG A 88 21.86 5.56 -5.21
C ARG A 88 21.72 4.18 -5.82
N ASP A 89 22.86 3.62 -6.21
CA ASP A 89 22.96 2.22 -6.60
C ASP A 89 22.81 1.29 -5.38
N GLY A 90 22.36 0.06 -5.64
CA GLY A 90 22.30 -1.01 -4.62
C GLY A 90 20.92 -1.31 -4.04
N VAL A 91 19.88 -0.57 -4.46
CA VAL A 91 18.49 -0.90 -4.14
C VAL A 91 17.81 -1.49 -5.37
N ARG A 92 17.26 -2.71 -5.23
CA ARG A 92 16.60 -3.43 -6.32
C ARG A 92 15.22 -2.86 -6.63
N ARG A 93 14.43 -2.62 -5.59
CA ARG A 93 13.07 -2.10 -5.70
C ARG A 93 12.77 -1.15 -4.54
N PHE A 94 12.17 -0.01 -4.87
CA PHE A 94 11.69 0.95 -3.90
C PHE A 94 10.21 0.75 -3.63
N TYR A 95 9.83 0.80 -2.35
CA TYR A 95 8.43 0.80 -1.91
C TYR A 95 8.09 2.18 -1.36
N VAL A 96 7.26 2.92 -2.08
CA VAL A 96 6.91 4.31 -1.76
C VAL A 96 5.40 4.44 -1.56
N ALA A 97 4.99 4.87 -0.37
CA ALA A 97 3.63 5.26 -0.06
C ALA A 97 3.46 6.75 -0.41
N VAL A 98 2.55 7.02 -1.34
CA VAL A 98 2.18 8.39 -1.74
C VAL A 98 0.71 8.64 -1.41
N PRO A 99 0.29 9.91 -1.29
CA PRO A 99 -1.10 10.25 -1.02
C PRO A 99 -2.08 9.62 -2.02
N GLU A 100 -3.26 9.27 -1.52
CA GLU A 100 -4.27 8.56 -2.29
C GLU A 100 -4.90 9.37 -3.42
N ASP A 101 -4.86 10.69 -3.30
CA ASP A 101 -5.38 11.65 -4.27
C ASP A 101 -4.41 11.94 -5.42
N TRP A 102 -3.18 11.41 -5.37
CA TRP A 102 -2.22 11.52 -6.45
C TRP A 102 -2.74 10.87 -7.74
N SER A 103 -2.75 11.66 -8.79
CA SER A 103 -3.09 11.27 -10.15
C SER A 103 -2.01 10.41 -10.79
N ASP A 104 -2.39 9.67 -11.83
CA ASP A 104 -1.44 8.86 -12.61
C ASP A 104 -0.32 9.70 -13.23
N ARG A 105 -0.56 11.00 -13.47
CA ARG A 105 0.47 11.93 -13.94
C ARG A 105 1.53 12.20 -12.87
N GLU A 106 1.13 12.45 -11.63
CA GLU A 106 2.04 12.67 -10.51
C GLU A 106 2.87 11.41 -10.23
N ILE A 107 2.23 10.23 -10.30
CA ILE A 107 2.91 8.94 -10.16
C ILE A 107 3.92 8.73 -11.30
N ALA A 108 3.57 9.06 -12.54
CA ALA A 108 4.48 8.93 -13.67
C ALA A 108 5.67 9.90 -13.60
N VAL A 109 5.47 11.09 -13.03
CA VAL A 109 6.54 12.06 -12.73
C VAL A 109 7.46 11.51 -11.63
N LEU A 110 6.89 10.87 -10.60
CA LEU A 110 7.64 10.23 -9.54
C LEU A 110 8.49 9.06 -10.07
N SER A 111 7.90 8.16 -10.86
CA SER A 111 8.63 7.17 -11.65
C SER A 111 7.73 6.57 -12.74
N SER A 112 8.22 6.54 -13.98
CA SER A 112 7.54 5.87 -15.09
C SER A 112 7.43 4.35 -14.92
N SER A 113 8.26 3.75 -14.06
CA SER A 113 8.24 2.31 -13.72
C SER A 113 7.42 1.98 -12.47
N ALA A 114 6.65 2.93 -11.93
CA ALA A 114 5.86 2.71 -10.73
C ALA A 114 4.65 1.79 -11.01
N ASP A 115 4.57 0.68 -10.30
CA ASP A 115 3.39 -0.18 -10.26
C ASP A 115 2.60 0.01 -8.96
N LYS A 116 1.27 0.05 -9.06
CA LYS A 116 0.38 0.23 -7.91
C LYS A 116 0.06 -1.12 -7.29
N VAL A 117 0.75 -1.46 -6.21
CA VAL A 117 0.64 -2.78 -5.57
C VAL A 117 -0.46 -2.85 -4.50
N LEU A 118 -0.74 -1.72 -3.83
CA LEU A 118 -1.80 -1.64 -2.83
C LEU A 118 -2.34 -0.21 -2.75
N ARG A 119 -3.60 -0.09 -2.35
CA ARG A 119 -4.30 1.18 -2.15
C ARG A 119 -5.01 1.15 -0.81
N ASN A 120 -4.97 2.24 -0.06
CA ASN A 120 -5.72 2.41 1.18
C ASN A 120 -6.53 3.72 1.16
N ARG A 121 -7.14 4.16 2.27
CA ARG A 121 -7.93 5.40 2.27
C ARG A 121 -7.09 6.67 2.08
N ARG A 122 -5.86 6.69 2.61
CA ARG A 122 -4.98 7.86 2.67
C ARG A 122 -3.76 7.77 1.77
N TYR A 123 -3.35 6.55 1.40
CA TYR A 123 -2.13 6.26 0.67
C TYR A 123 -2.31 5.14 -0.34
N GLN A 124 -1.61 5.27 -1.47
CA GLN A 124 -1.34 4.21 -2.42
C GLN A 124 0.14 3.81 -2.34
N LEU A 125 0.40 2.51 -2.32
CA LEU A 125 1.73 1.92 -2.28
C LEU A 125 2.21 1.63 -3.70
N LEU A 126 3.34 2.21 -4.04
CA LEU A 126 4.03 2.06 -5.32
C LEU A 126 5.24 1.15 -5.15
N ALA A 127 5.39 0.21 -6.09
CA ALA A 127 6.61 -0.56 -6.26
C ALA A 127 7.35 -0.01 -7.48
N ILE A 128 8.57 0.48 -7.28
CA ILE A 128 9.38 1.09 -8.32
C ILE A 128 10.63 0.24 -8.51
N GLU A 129 10.73 -0.41 -9.66
CA GLU A 129 11.92 -1.18 -9.99
C GLU A 129 13.05 -0.24 -10.39
N THR A 130 14.22 -0.45 -9.78
CA THR A 130 15.44 0.22 -10.22
C THR A 130 15.98 -0.56 -11.40
N PRO A 131 16.15 0.05 -12.58
CA PRO A 131 16.88 -0.61 -13.65
C PRO A 131 18.30 -0.84 -13.13
N VAL A 132 18.64 -2.11 -12.87
CA VAL A 132 20.01 -2.49 -12.54
C VAL A 132 20.87 -1.99 -13.68
N ARG A 133 21.58 -0.88 -13.47
CA ARG A 133 22.59 -0.41 -14.42
C ARG A 133 23.68 -1.47 -14.38
N LYS A 134 23.50 -2.45 -15.26
CA LYS A 134 24.33 -3.64 -15.41
C LYS A 134 25.78 -3.16 -15.35
N LEU A 135 26.52 -3.63 -14.37
CA LEU A 135 27.98 -3.49 -14.25
C LEU A 135 28.64 -4.08 -15.50
N GLN A 136 28.57 -3.39 -16.63
CA GLN A 136 29.04 -3.80 -17.95
C GLN A 136 30.04 -2.80 -18.55
N SER A 137 30.70 -1.99 -17.74
CA SER A 137 31.69 -1.02 -18.25
C SER A 137 33.07 -1.07 -17.59
N ALA A 138 33.41 -2.07 -16.77
CA ALA A 138 34.75 -2.12 -16.15
C ALA A 138 35.46 -3.48 -16.12
N SER A 139 34.89 -4.55 -16.68
CA SER A 139 35.57 -5.87 -16.80
C SER A 139 35.76 -6.31 -18.26
N SER A 140 36.01 -5.35 -19.16
CA SER A 140 36.43 -5.66 -20.54
C SER A 140 37.61 -4.83 -21.03
N ALA A 141 38.23 -4.01 -20.17
CA ALA A 141 39.43 -3.23 -20.52
C ALA A 141 40.73 -3.80 -19.93
N ASP A 142 40.67 -4.89 -19.15
CA ASP A 142 41.83 -5.45 -18.44
C ASP A 142 42.30 -6.80 -19.03
N GLY A 143 42.24 -6.91 -20.37
CA GLY A 143 42.63 -8.12 -21.10
C GLY A 143 43.47 -7.86 -22.36
N ALA A 144 43.87 -6.61 -22.62
CA ALA A 144 44.78 -6.27 -23.71
C ALA A 144 46.20 -6.00 -23.18
N LEU A 145 46.70 -6.90 -22.33
CA LEU A 145 48.13 -7.07 -22.21
C LEU A 145 48.57 -8.08 -23.28
N LEU A 146 49.48 -7.59 -24.14
CA LEU A 146 50.75 -8.25 -24.43
C LEU A 146 50.64 -9.73 -24.83
N ASN A 147 50.53 -9.98 -26.14
CA ASN A 147 51.09 -11.15 -26.83
C ASN A 147 50.81 -10.98 -28.34
N ASP A 148 51.71 -11.19 -29.30
CA ASP A 148 53.12 -11.56 -29.32
C ASP A 148 53.60 -11.45 -30.78
N SER A 149 54.92 -11.38 -30.95
CA SER A 149 55.72 -11.64 -32.18
C SER A 149 55.81 -10.60 -33.29
#